data_AF-A0A7L4TTC0-F1
#
_entry.id   AF-A0A7L4TTC0-F1
#
_cell.length_a   1.000
_cell.length_b   1.000
_cell.length_c   1.000
_cell.angle_alpha   90.00
_cell.angle_beta   90.00
_cell.angle_gamma   90.00
#
_symmetry.space_group_name_H-M   'P 1'
#
loop_
_entity.id
_entity.type
_entity.pdbx_description
1 polymer ?
#
loop_
_entity_poly.entity_id
_entity_poly.type
_entity_poly.pdbx_seq_one_letter_code
_entity_poly.pdbx_strand_id
1 'polypeptide(L)'
;MEDIHEDVDAELEARPNAGNQEYTLADEDYEALGLEYGNFNSVEEANELLPDYLSKLYPVLGKGSIANITIDVYHPNRATEVENSTEHEVTEEEYKELGFNYGNFDSADDMQKFLDWKYADATAGDVVELTYKYYAGTTTERTTTLVLVDGQWTPAVSLEKADYTDMGQSYPNFSNREDAQRNIATYLELNNPYAVEGDEVAVIYDMYSSGSTNTYVEVFTYDGSSWTAPVPGALVPTTFQFGHNGDEWEPDNTILYTMTAADFSLVGETLADKYTDPAWSAGNYANFDRREGNRNYWSDEMLLEAVNIV
;
A
#
# COMPACT_ATOMS: atom_id res chain seq x y z
N MET A 1 -45.35 -0.15 38.36
CA MET A 1 -45.16 0.53 37.07
C MET A 1 -43.70 0.97 36.88
N GLU A 2 -42.80 0.61 37.80
CA GLU A 2 -41.34 0.85 37.70
C GLU A 2 -40.58 -0.24 36.92
N ASP A 3 -41.12 -1.46 36.83
CA ASP A 3 -40.45 -2.65 36.25
C ASP A 3 -40.15 -2.55 34.75
N ILE A 4 -41.07 -1.97 33.97
CA ILE A 4 -40.93 -1.86 32.51
C ILE A 4 -40.00 -0.73 32.05
N HIS A 5 -39.62 0.19 32.95
CA HIS A 5 -38.67 1.25 32.61
C HIS A 5 -37.23 0.81 32.87
N GLU A 6 -36.98 0.05 33.94
CA GLU A 6 -35.66 -0.55 34.19
C GLU A 6 -35.29 -1.60 33.12
N ASP A 7 -36.25 -2.44 32.70
CA ASP A 7 -36.00 -3.44 31.65
C ASP A 7 -35.72 -2.81 30.28
N VAL A 8 -36.42 -1.72 29.93
CA VAL A 8 -36.23 -1.02 28.65
C VAL A 8 -34.94 -0.20 28.63
N ASP A 9 -34.57 0.44 29.75
CA ASP A 9 -33.30 1.13 29.88
C ASP A 9 -32.13 0.12 29.86
N ALA A 10 -32.28 -1.07 30.47
CA ALA A 10 -31.29 -2.14 30.38
C ALA A 10 -31.18 -2.75 28.96
N GLU A 11 -32.30 -2.88 28.22
CA GLU A 11 -32.30 -3.35 26.82
C GLU A 11 -31.70 -2.32 25.84
N LEU A 12 -31.85 -1.02 26.15
CA LEU A 12 -31.25 0.09 25.39
C LEU A 12 -29.76 0.25 25.70
N GLU A 13 -29.32 0.07 26.95
CA GLU A 13 -27.89 0.04 27.30
C GLU A 13 -27.18 -1.23 26.79
N ALA A 14 -27.89 -2.34 26.61
CA ALA A 14 -27.33 -3.60 26.11
C ALA A 14 -27.16 -3.65 24.57
N ARG A 15 -27.71 -2.68 23.82
CA ARG A 15 -27.50 -2.55 22.38
C ARG A 15 -26.55 -1.38 22.17
N PRO A 16 -25.23 -1.60 22.03
CA PRO A 16 -24.34 -0.51 21.68
C PRO A 16 -24.91 0.21 20.45
N ASN A 17 -25.00 1.54 20.51
CA ASN A 17 -25.46 2.30 19.36
C ASN A 17 -24.42 2.10 18.26
N ALA A 18 -24.72 1.21 17.31
CA ALA A 18 -23.90 1.03 16.13
C ALA A 18 -24.17 2.21 15.19
N GLY A 19 -23.12 2.95 14.85
CA GLY A 19 -23.21 4.09 13.94
C GLY A 19 -21.98 4.18 13.04
N ASN A 20 -22.19 4.76 11.86
CA ASN A 20 -21.11 5.06 10.93
C ASN A 20 -20.82 6.55 11.01
N GLN A 21 -19.56 6.91 11.25
CA GLN A 21 -19.09 8.29 11.30
C GLN A 21 -18.13 8.56 10.16
N GLU A 22 -18.23 9.75 9.58
CA GLU A 22 -17.22 10.32 8.69
C GLU A 22 -16.81 11.65 9.32
N TYR A 23 -15.52 11.82 9.58
CA TYR A 23 -15.02 13.00 10.27
C TYR A 23 -13.63 13.39 9.77
N THR A 24 -13.41 14.67 9.55
CA THR A 24 -12.09 15.23 9.22
C THR A 24 -11.62 16.04 10.42
N LEU A 25 -10.43 15.74 10.93
CA LEU A 25 -9.88 16.46 12.07
C LEU A 25 -9.65 17.93 11.72
N ALA A 26 -10.03 18.82 12.63
CA ALA A 26 -9.75 20.24 12.59
C ALA A 26 -8.54 20.57 13.48
N ASP A 27 -8.02 21.80 13.37
CA ASP A 27 -6.89 22.30 14.15
C ASP A 27 -7.07 22.05 15.67
N GLU A 28 -8.28 22.28 16.20
CA GLU A 28 -8.59 22.07 17.61
C GLU A 28 -8.48 20.59 18.05
N ASP A 29 -8.68 19.65 17.12
CA ASP A 29 -8.58 18.22 17.39
C ASP A 29 -7.12 17.80 17.52
N TYR A 30 -6.25 18.31 16.64
CA TYR A 30 -4.81 18.12 16.77
C TYR A 30 -4.27 18.74 18.06
N GLU A 31 -4.75 19.92 18.46
CA GLU A 31 -4.42 20.51 19.76
C GLU A 31 -4.85 19.62 20.93
N ALA A 32 -6.06 19.02 20.86
CA ALA A 32 -6.55 18.10 21.88
C ALA A 32 -5.74 16.80 21.98
N LEU A 33 -5.11 16.40 20.87
CA LEU A 33 -4.17 15.28 20.77
C LEU A 33 -2.74 15.63 21.21
N GLY A 34 -2.45 16.92 21.44
CA GLY A 34 -1.11 17.40 21.80
C GLY A 34 -0.16 17.56 20.61
N LEU A 35 -0.70 17.65 19.38
CA LEU A 35 0.04 17.77 18.14
C LEU A 35 0.18 19.25 17.74
N GLU A 36 1.35 19.84 18.01
CA GLU A 36 1.60 21.28 17.85
C GLU A 36 1.60 21.78 16.39
N TYR A 37 1.77 20.87 15.43
CA TYR A 37 1.88 21.22 14.00
C TYR A 37 0.58 21.00 13.22
N GLY A 38 -0.51 20.59 13.88
CA GLY A 38 -1.78 20.33 13.19
C GLY A 38 -1.72 19.11 12.26
N ASN A 39 -0.89 18.12 12.58
CA ASN A 39 -0.70 16.91 11.77
C ASN A 39 -0.08 15.77 12.59
N PHE A 40 -0.15 14.56 12.05
CA PHE A 40 0.58 13.39 12.53
C PHE A 40 1.88 13.21 11.76
N ASN A 41 2.93 12.69 12.39
CA ASN A 41 4.21 12.40 11.74
C ASN A 41 4.21 11.06 10.99
N SER A 42 3.29 10.15 11.33
CA SER A 42 3.10 8.88 10.65
C SER A 42 1.72 8.30 10.91
N VAL A 43 1.37 7.25 10.15
CA VAL A 43 0.14 6.48 10.34
C VAL A 43 0.14 5.74 11.69
N GLU A 44 1.29 5.27 12.13
CA GLU A 44 1.45 4.61 13.43
C GLU A 44 1.12 5.55 14.58
N GLU A 45 1.60 6.80 14.54
CA GLU A 45 1.25 7.81 15.55
C GLU A 45 -0.26 8.08 15.58
N ALA A 46 -0.91 8.10 14.41
CA ALA A 46 -2.36 8.21 14.33
C ALA A 46 -3.09 7.00 14.93
N ASN A 47 -2.63 5.79 14.63
CA ASN A 47 -3.19 4.55 15.19
C ASN A 47 -3.01 4.46 16.71
N GLU A 48 -1.97 5.07 17.27
CA GLU A 48 -1.75 5.13 18.72
C GLU A 48 -2.67 6.15 19.41
N LEU A 49 -2.91 7.31 18.80
CA LEU A 49 -3.58 8.43 19.44
C LEU A 49 -5.10 8.50 19.18
N LEU A 50 -5.55 8.08 18.00
CA LEU A 50 -6.95 8.21 17.60
C LEU A 50 -7.92 7.31 18.39
N PRO A 51 -7.62 6.05 18.75
CA PRO A 51 -8.55 5.20 19.51
C PRO A 51 -9.15 5.83 20.77
N ASP A 52 -8.28 6.38 21.63
CA ASP A 52 -8.67 7.06 22.87
C ASP A 52 -9.43 8.36 22.60
N TYR A 53 -9.03 9.07 21.55
CA TYR A 53 -9.67 10.31 21.14
C TYR A 53 -11.08 10.06 20.60
N LEU A 54 -11.28 9.03 19.76
CA LEU A 54 -12.58 8.62 19.25
C LEU A 54 -13.52 8.12 20.35
N SER A 55 -12.99 7.44 21.37
CA SER A 55 -13.78 7.04 22.55
C SER A 55 -14.33 8.25 23.31
N LYS A 56 -13.57 9.36 23.36
CA LYS A 56 -14.02 10.62 23.98
C LYS A 56 -14.99 11.39 23.09
N LEU A 57 -14.77 11.36 21.76
CA LEU A 57 -15.59 12.06 20.78
C LEU A 57 -16.96 11.38 20.59
N TYR A 58 -16.98 10.04 20.64
CA TYR A 58 -18.16 9.21 20.42
C TYR A 58 -18.46 8.27 21.60
N PRO A 59 -18.70 8.79 22.82
CA PRO A 59 -18.80 7.98 24.03
C PRO A 59 -20.05 7.08 24.11
N VAL A 60 -20.99 7.26 23.19
CA VAL A 60 -22.25 6.49 23.13
C VAL A 60 -22.23 5.41 22.05
N LEU A 61 -21.20 5.39 21.19
CA LEU A 61 -21.01 4.38 20.16
C LEU A 61 -20.31 3.17 20.76
N GLY A 62 -20.66 1.98 20.28
CA GLY A 62 -20.08 0.74 20.78
C GLY A 62 -19.96 -0.31 19.68
N LYS A 63 -19.88 -1.59 20.07
CA LYS A 63 -19.59 -2.72 19.18
C LYS A 63 -20.28 -2.63 17.81
N GLY A 64 -19.49 -2.71 16.74
CA GLY A 64 -19.97 -2.67 15.35
C GLY A 64 -20.15 -1.26 14.78
N SER A 65 -19.76 -0.22 15.53
CA SER A 65 -19.63 1.13 14.98
C SER A 65 -18.40 1.24 14.10
N ILE A 66 -18.48 2.10 13.09
CA ILE A 66 -17.38 2.39 12.15
C ILE A 66 -17.14 3.90 12.15
N ALA A 67 -15.89 4.32 12.15
CA ALA A 67 -15.51 5.71 11.98
C ALA A 67 -14.46 5.84 10.87
N ASN A 68 -14.78 6.55 9.81
CA ASN A 68 -13.84 6.94 8.77
C ASN A 68 -13.30 8.33 9.12
N ILE A 69 -12.04 8.39 9.52
CA ILE A 69 -11.39 9.58 10.05
C ILE A 69 -10.34 10.07 9.05
N THR A 70 -10.54 11.26 8.50
CA THR A 70 -9.56 11.96 7.68
C THR A 70 -8.65 12.81 8.56
N ILE A 71 -7.34 12.58 8.44
CA ILE A 71 -6.30 13.31 9.15
C ILE A 71 -5.26 13.84 8.17
N ASP A 72 -4.51 14.83 8.58
CA ASP A 72 -3.33 15.31 7.91
C ASP A 72 -2.11 14.56 8.44
N VAL A 73 -1.50 13.75 7.59
CA VAL A 73 -0.21 13.14 7.86
C VAL A 73 0.86 14.01 7.22
N TYR A 74 1.80 14.47 8.04
CA TYR A 74 3.02 15.09 7.57
C TYR A 74 3.86 14.00 6.93
N HIS A 75 4.10 14.12 5.62
CA HIS A 75 5.08 13.30 4.96
C HIS A 75 6.44 13.99 5.11
N PRO A 76 7.35 13.47 5.96
CA PRO A 76 8.68 14.05 6.11
C PRO A 76 9.45 13.93 4.80
N ASN A 77 9.33 15.00 4.04
CA ASN A 77 10.13 15.43 2.92
C ASN A 77 11.59 14.94 2.92
N ARG A 78 11.84 13.76 2.34
CA ARG A 78 13.14 13.40 1.76
C ARG A 78 12.88 12.49 0.57
N ALA A 79 13.38 12.88 -0.61
CA ALA A 79 13.80 11.87 -1.57
C ALA A 79 14.64 10.86 -0.79
N THR A 80 14.36 9.56 -0.96
CA THR A 80 15.03 8.55 -0.15
C THR A 80 16.46 8.45 -0.64
N GLU A 81 17.42 8.65 0.25
CA GLU A 81 18.83 8.50 -0.11
C GLU A 81 19.08 7.03 -0.43
N VAL A 82 19.70 6.76 -1.58
CA VAL A 82 20.07 5.40 -1.97
C VAL A 82 21.36 5.05 -1.23
N GLU A 83 21.24 4.29 -0.15
CA GLU A 83 22.40 3.86 0.65
C GLU A 83 23.04 2.58 0.09
N ASN A 84 22.24 1.68 -0.48
CA ASN A 84 22.71 0.43 -1.09
C ASN A 84 22.23 0.32 -2.54
N SER A 85 23.16 -0.01 -3.42
CA SER A 85 22.87 -0.36 -4.81
C SER A 85 23.65 -1.61 -5.19
N THR A 86 22.95 -2.61 -5.71
CA THR A 86 23.54 -3.93 -6.03
C THR A 86 23.19 -4.34 -7.46
N GLU A 87 24.20 -4.73 -8.25
CA GLU A 87 23.98 -5.44 -9.50
C GLU A 87 23.83 -6.94 -9.21
N HIS A 88 22.78 -7.57 -9.74
CA HIS A 88 22.56 -9.01 -9.55
C HIS A 88 22.12 -9.68 -10.85
N GLU A 89 22.81 -10.76 -11.22
CA GLU A 89 22.42 -11.64 -12.32
C GLU A 89 21.80 -12.92 -11.74
N VAL A 90 20.53 -13.19 -12.07
CA VAL A 90 19.80 -14.35 -11.55
C VAL A 90 20.39 -15.64 -12.13
N THR A 91 20.86 -16.51 -11.24
CA THR A 91 21.51 -17.77 -11.61
C THR A 91 20.50 -18.90 -11.86
N GLU A 92 20.91 -19.93 -12.61
CA GLU A 92 20.07 -21.12 -12.83
C GLU A 92 19.71 -21.84 -11.53
N GLU A 93 20.61 -21.82 -10.54
CA GLU A 93 20.39 -22.38 -9.22
C GLU A 93 19.32 -21.60 -8.45
N GLU A 94 19.36 -20.28 -8.48
CA GLU A 94 18.36 -19.43 -7.83
C GLU A 94 16.97 -19.58 -8.45
N TYR A 95 16.90 -19.70 -9.77
CA TYR A 95 15.63 -20.03 -10.43
C TYR A 95 15.05 -21.35 -9.90
N LYS A 96 15.87 -22.40 -9.81
CA LYS A 96 15.44 -23.72 -9.33
C LYS A 96 15.01 -23.69 -7.87
N GLU A 97 15.71 -22.94 -7.02
CA GLU A 97 15.41 -22.82 -5.59
C GLU A 97 13.99 -22.32 -5.35
N LEU A 98 13.50 -21.39 -6.19
CA LEU A 98 12.15 -20.83 -6.09
C LEU A 98 11.10 -21.57 -6.92
N GLY A 99 11.48 -22.67 -7.56
CA GLY A 99 10.61 -23.53 -8.37
C GLY A 99 10.46 -23.09 -9.84
N PHE A 100 11.24 -22.12 -10.30
CA PHE A 100 11.26 -21.65 -11.69
C PHE A 100 12.05 -22.62 -12.59
N ASN A 101 11.45 -23.77 -12.88
CA ASN A 101 12.13 -24.90 -13.54
C ASN A 101 12.62 -24.63 -14.98
N TYR A 102 12.12 -23.58 -15.63
CA TYR A 102 12.55 -23.19 -16.98
C TYR A 102 13.75 -22.24 -16.98
N GLY A 103 14.21 -21.78 -15.81
CA GLY A 103 15.36 -20.87 -15.71
C GLY A 103 15.05 -19.45 -16.22
N ASN A 104 13.81 -18.99 -16.03
CA ASN A 104 13.34 -17.66 -16.37
C ASN A 104 12.14 -17.28 -15.50
N PHE A 105 11.82 -16.00 -15.44
CA PHE A 105 10.53 -15.48 -14.95
C PHE A 105 9.51 -15.46 -16.08
N ASP A 106 8.23 -15.68 -15.75
CA ASP A 106 7.10 -15.62 -16.69
C ASP A 106 6.19 -14.42 -16.39
N SER A 107 6.35 -13.78 -15.23
CA SER A 107 5.52 -12.69 -14.74
C SER A 107 6.32 -11.68 -13.90
N ALA A 108 5.70 -10.54 -13.57
CA ALA A 108 6.26 -9.61 -12.58
C ALA A 108 6.25 -10.24 -11.17
N ASP A 109 5.24 -11.03 -10.83
CA ASP A 109 5.12 -11.71 -9.54
C ASP A 109 6.27 -12.70 -9.29
N ASP A 110 6.75 -13.39 -10.33
CA ASP A 110 7.94 -14.26 -10.21
C ASP A 110 9.20 -13.46 -9.83
N MET A 111 9.34 -12.26 -10.42
CA MET A 111 10.44 -11.36 -10.12
C MET A 111 10.31 -10.80 -8.69
N GLN A 112 9.10 -10.38 -8.30
CA GLN A 112 8.83 -9.89 -6.95
C GLN A 112 9.15 -10.97 -5.91
N LYS A 113 8.67 -12.20 -6.12
CA LYS A 113 8.97 -13.36 -5.28
C LYS A 113 10.48 -13.62 -5.17
N PHE A 114 11.23 -13.46 -6.27
CA PHE A 114 12.67 -13.59 -6.25
C PHE A 114 13.32 -12.50 -5.40
N LEU A 115 12.92 -11.23 -5.60
CA LEU A 115 13.49 -10.09 -4.87
C LEU A 115 13.20 -10.19 -3.38
N ASP A 116 11.97 -10.54 -2.99
CA ASP A 116 11.59 -10.71 -1.57
C ASP A 116 12.35 -11.85 -0.88
N TRP A 117 12.58 -12.96 -1.59
CA TRP A 117 13.39 -14.06 -1.07
C TRP A 117 14.86 -13.69 -0.95
N LYS A 118 15.43 -13.03 -1.97
CA LYS A 118 16.86 -12.74 -2.06
C LYS A 118 17.27 -11.58 -1.15
N TYR A 119 16.40 -10.59 -1.02
CA TYR A 119 16.62 -9.33 -0.33
C TYR A 119 15.61 -9.12 0.81
N ALA A 120 15.36 -10.17 1.60
CA ALA A 120 14.39 -10.15 2.69
C ALA A 120 14.69 -9.10 3.79
N ASP A 121 15.95 -8.67 3.92
CA ASP A 121 16.40 -7.65 4.87
C ASP A 121 16.51 -6.25 4.22
N ALA A 122 16.08 -6.08 2.96
CA ALA A 122 16.15 -4.79 2.29
C ALA A 122 15.24 -3.75 2.94
N THR A 123 15.67 -2.50 2.86
CA THR A 123 15.00 -1.34 3.43
C THR A 123 14.68 -0.31 2.35
N ALA A 124 13.74 0.59 2.64
CA ALA A 124 13.28 1.57 1.66
C ALA A 124 14.46 2.38 1.10
N GLY A 125 14.52 2.51 -0.23
CA GLY A 125 15.62 3.15 -0.95
C GLY A 125 16.74 2.21 -1.41
N ASP A 126 16.74 0.93 -0.99
CA ASP A 126 17.67 -0.05 -1.54
C ASP A 126 17.38 -0.28 -3.03
N VAL A 127 18.44 -0.31 -3.84
CA VAL A 127 18.38 -0.45 -5.29
C VAL A 127 19.01 -1.76 -5.74
N VAL A 128 18.36 -2.44 -6.67
CA VAL A 128 18.89 -3.63 -7.35
C VAL A 128 18.80 -3.44 -8.87
N GLU A 129 19.93 -3.49 -9.55
CA GLU A 129 19.98 -3.66 -11.00
C GLU A 129 19.95 -5.16 -11.29
N LEU A 130 18.77 -5.67 -11.62
CA LEU A 130 18.53 -7.09 -11.80
C LEU A 130 18.64 -7.49 -13.26
N THR A 131 19.57 -8.39 -13.58
CA THR A 131 19.66 -9.07 -14.87
C THR A 131 19.05 -10.47 -14.76
N TYR A 132 18.07 -10.76 -15.61
CA TYR A 132 17.26 -11.98 -15.54
C TYR A 132 16.76 -12.42 -16.91
N LYS A 133 16.42 -13.70 -17.04
CA LYS A 133 15.71 -14.23 -18.20
C LYS A 133 14.20 -14.09 -18.00
N TYR A 134 13.50 -13.60 -19.02
CA TYR A 134 12.05 -13.44 -19.05
C TYR A 134 11.44 -14.11 -20.27
N TYR A 135 10.33 -14.82 -20.10
CA TYR A 135 9.61 -15.48 -21.19
C TYR A 135 8.34 -14.72 -21.56
N ALA A 136 8.28 -14.25 -22.81
CA ALA A 136 7.09 -13.66 -23.42
C ALA A 136 6.86 -14.28 -24.81
N GLY A 137 6.65 -15.60 -24.86
CA GLY A 137 6.63 -16.40 -26.09
C GLY A 137 8.02 -16.78 -26.62
N THR A 138 9.04 -16.04 -26.22
CA THR A 138 10.46 -16.38 -26.35
C THR A 138 11.19 -15.91 -25.09
N THR A 139 12.22 -16.64 -24.68
CA THR A 139 13.07 -16.26 -23.54
C THR A 139 14.11 -15.25 -23.99
N THR A 140 14.16 -14.12 -23.29
CA THR A 140 15.14 -13.05 -23.51
C THR A 140 15.76 -12.64 -22.19
N GLU A 141 17.04 -12.32 -22.21
CA GLU A 141 17.70 -11.66 -21.08
C GLU A 141 17.28 -10.18 -21.04
N ARG A 142 17.02 -9.68 -19.83
CA ARG A 142 16.61 -8.31 -19.54
C ARG A 142 17.38 -7.81 -18.33
N THR A 143 17.60 -6.52 -18.29
CA THR A 143 18.12 -5.81 -17.12
C THR A 143 17.09 -4.77 -16.71
N THR A 144 16.78 -4.69 -15.41
CA THR A 144 15.80 -3.75 -14.86
C THR A 144 16.33 -3.24 -13.53
N THR A 145 16.34 -1.92 -13.36
CA THR A 145 16.63 -1.30 -12.07
C THR A 145 15.36 -1.27 -11.24
N LEU A 146 15.42 -1.80 -10.03
CA LEU A 146 14.32 -1.82 -9.08
C LEU A 146 14.77 -1.10 -7.80
N VAL A 147 13.82 -0.48 -7.12
CA VAL A 147 14.03 0.19 -5.84
C VAL A 147 12.93 -0.20 -4.88
N LEU A 148 13.28 -0.44 -3.62
CA LEU A 148 12.28 -0.75 -2.59
C LEU A 148 11.59 0.55 -2.14
N VAL A 149 10.31 0.70 -2.44
CA VAL A 149 9.46 1.82 -2.02
C VAL A 149 8.24 1.23 -1.33
N ASP A 150 7.95 1.70 -0.13
CA ASP A 150 6.80 1.26 0.68
C ASP A 150 6.69 -0.29 0.81
N GLY A 151 7.85 -0.95 0.91
CA GLY A 151 7.94 -2.41 1.04
C GLY A 151 7.70 -3.20 -0.25
N GLN A 152 7.63 -2.55 -1.41
CA GLN A 152 7.46 -3.18 -2.72
C GLN A 152 8.60 -2.80 -3.67
N TRP A 153 9.11 -3.79 -4.41
CA TRP A 153 10.17 -3.55 -5.39
C TRP A 153 9.56 -2.94 -6.65
N THR A 154 9.85 -1.66 -6.85
CA THR A 154 9.26 -0.86 -7.93
C THR A 154 10.31 -0.62 -9.01
N PRO A 155 9.99 -0.84 -10.30
CA PRO A 155 10.88 -0.45 -11.38
C PRO A 155 11.22 1.03 -11.32
N ALA A 156 12.50 1.37 -11.50
CA ALA A 156 12.99 2.73 -11.44
C ALA A 156 13.77 3.12 -12.70
N VAL A 157 13.73 4.41 -13.02
CA VAL A 157 14.57 5.02 -14.05
C VAL A 157 15.76 5.69 -13.37
N SER A 158 16.97 5.22 -13.67
CA SER A 158 18.21 5.91 -13.26
C SER A 158 18.61 6.92 -14.31
N LEU A 159 18.74 8.19 -13.92
CA LEU A 159 19.19 9.24 -14.83
C LEU A 159 20.67 9.07 -15.16
N GLU A 160 20.98 9.02 -16.44
CA GLU A 160 22.33 8.97 -16.96
C GLU A 160 22.89 10.38 -17.19
N LYS A 161 24.21 10.47 -17.36
CA LYS A 161 24.90 11.73 -17.68
C LYS A 161 24.30 12.49 -18.87
N ALA A 162 23.81 11.75 -19.87
CA ALA A 162 23.16 12.35 -21.03
C ALA A 162 21.88 13.08 -20.64
N ASP A 163 21.04 12.48 -19.78
CA ASP A 163 19.80 13.07 -19.31
C ASP A 163 20.06 14.39 -18.57
N TYR A 164 21.04 14.42 -17.66
CA TYR A 164 21.44 15.67 -17.00
C TYR A 164 21.89 16.74 -17.98
N THR A 165 22.63 16.35 -19.03
CA THR A 165 23.10 17.28 -20.06
C THR A 165 21.93 17.86 -20.85
N ASP A 166 20.95 17.02 -21.20
CA ASP A 166 19.72 17.43 -21.89
C ASP A 166 18.85 18.34 -21.01
N MET A 167 18.86 18.11 -19.69
CA MET A 167 18.26 18.98 -18.67
C MET A 167 19.11 20.22 -18.33
N GLY A 168 20.16 20.50 -19.11
CA GLY A 168 20.98 21.71 -19.01
C GLY A 168 21.98 21.72 -17.84
N GLN A 169 22.21 20.59 -17.18
CA GLN A 169 23.20 20.49 -16.12
C GLN A 169 24.62 20.34 -16.70
N SER A 170 25.61 20.91 -16.01
CA SER A 170 27.03 20.81 -16.39
C SER A 170 27.73 19.61 -15.77
N TYR A 171 27.14 19.03 -14.73
CA TYR A 171 27.57 17.81 -14.05
C TYR A 171 26.39 16.84 -14.02
N PRO A 172 26.63 15.52 -13.90
CA PRO A 172 25.55 14.54 -13.76
C PRO A 172 24.98 14.58 -12.33
N ASN A 173 24.44 15.73 -11.92
CA ASN A 173 23.73 15.94 -10.67
C ASN A 173 22.98 17.27 -10.73
N PHE A 174 21.98 17.40 -9.87
CA PHE A 174 21.34 18.67 -9.54
C PHE A 174 21.98 19.29 -8.28
N SER A 175 21.83 20.58 -8.08
CA SER A 175 22.24 21.26 -6.82
C SER A 175 21.08 21.84 -6.03
N ASN A 176 19.86 21.76 -6.59
CA ASN A 176 18.63 22.21 -5.97
C ASN A 176 17.53 21.19 -6.31
N ARG A 177 16.75 20.77 -5.31
CA ARG A 177 15.74 19.73 -5.50
C ARG A 177 14.51 20.21 -6.25
N GLU A 178 14.08 21.46 -6.08
CA GLU A 178 12.95 22.02 -6.84
C GLU A 178 13.28 22.09 -8.34
N ASP A 179 14.55 22.40 -8.65
CA ASP A 179 15.06 22.32 -10.02
C ASP A 179 15.12 20.88 -10.53
N ALA A 180 15.56 19.93 -9.69
CA ALA A 180 15.54 18.50 -10.02
C ALA A 180 14.11 18.04 -10.34
N GLN A 181 13.15 18.26 -9.45
CA GLN A 181 11.76 17.86 -9.62
C GLN A 181 11.14 18.45 -10.89
N ARG A 182 11.33 19.75 -11.14
CA ARG A 182 10.80 20.40 -12.34
C ARG A 182 11.39 19.85 -13.63
N ASN A 183 12.71 19.60 -13.64
CA ASN A 183 13.39 19.06 -14.81
C ASN A 183 13.03 17.59 -15.04
N ILE A 184 12.95 16.79 -13.98
CA ILE A 184 12.54 15.38 -14.03
C ILE A 184 11.09 15.25 -14.48
N ALA A 185 10.17 16.09 -13.98
CA ALA A 185 8.79 16.10 -14.45
C ALA A 185 8.71 16.32 -15.98
N THR A 186 9.50 17.27 -16.50
CA THR A 186 9.60 17.51 -17.95
C THR A 186 10.20 16.32 -18.69
N TYR A 187 11.25 15.70 -18.12
CA TYR A 187 11.83 14.47 -18.66
C TYR A 187 10.80 13.35 -18.75
N LEU A 188 9.99 13.15 -17.71
CA LEU A 188 8.95 12.13 -17.67
C LEU A 188 7.81 12.43 -18.66
N GLU A 189 7.41 13.69 -18.85
CA GLU A 189 6.43 14.08 -19.88
C GLU A 189 6.91 13.68 -21.30
N LEU A 190 8.19 13.89 -21.60
CA LEU A 190 8.75 13.57 -22.91
C LEU A 190 8.90 12.06 -23.15
N ASN A 191 9.24 11.32 -22.10
CA ASN A 191 9.52 9.88 -22.19
C ASN A 191 8.27 9.00 -21.97
N ASN A 192 7.20 9.54 -21.40
CA ASN A 192 5.95 8.83 -21.11
C ASN A 192 4.73 9.54 -21.74
N PRO A 193 4.67 9.69 -23.08
CA PRO A 193 3.63 10.48 -23.76
C PRO A 193 2.22 9.87 -23.71
N TYR A 194 2.08 8.67 -23.13
CA TYR A 194 0.81 7.95 -23.00
C TYR A 194 0.44 7.70 -21.54
N ALA A 195 1.08 8.39 -20.60
CA ALA A 195 0.75 8.29 -19.18
C ALA A 195 -0.73 8.64 -18.93
N VAL A 196 -1.35 7.91 -18.01
CA VAL A 196 -2.71 8.15 -17.52
C VAL A 196 -2.68 8.55 -16.05
N GLU A 197 -3.71 9.27 -15.60
CA GLU A 197 -3.81 9.72 -14.21
C GLU A 197 -3.63 8.54 -13.25
N GLY A 198 -2.74 8.72 -12.26
CA GLY A 198 -2.35 7.70 -11.30
C GLY A 198 -1.14 6.84 -11.72
N ASP A 199 -0.60 7.00 -12.93
CA ASP A 199 0.67 6.34 -13.29
C ASP A 199 1.81 6.86 -12.42
N GLU A 200 2.70 5.96 -12.00
CA GLU A 200 3.83 6.28 -11.12
C GLU A 200 5.16 5.86 -11.75
N VAL A 201 6.20 6.68 -11.54
CA VAL A 201 7.57 6.37 -11.94
C VAL A 201 8.52 6.75 -10.81
N ALA A 202 9.26 5.75 -10.31
CA ALA A 202 10.41 5.99 -9.44
C ALA A 202 11.60 6.48 -10.29
N VAL A 203 12.21 7.59 -9.89
CA VAL A 203 13.37 8.17 -10.57
C VAL A 203 14.55 8.24 -9.61
N ILE A 204 15.67 7.64 -10.01
CA ILE A 204 16.94 7.68 -9.29
C ILE A 204 17.82 8.77 -9.90
N TYR A 205 18.27 9.72 -9.09
CA TYR A 205 19.04 10.87 -9.53
C TYR A 205 20.04 11.35 -8.47
N ASP A 206 21.05 12.09 -8.91
CA ASP A 206 22.15 12.57 -8.08
C ASP A 206 21.93 14.04 -7.69
N MET A 207 22.22 14.34 -6.43
CA MET A 207 22.20 15.68 -5.86
C MET A 207 23.57 16.01 -5.29
N TYR A 208 24.12 17.16 -5.69
CA TYR A 208 25.30 17.76 -5.08
C TYR A 208 24.89 18.77 -4.01
N SER A 209 25.31 18.51 -2.76
CA SER A 209 25.12 19.40 -1.64
C SER A 209 26.32 19.34 -0.71
N SER A 210 26.69 20.51 -0.15
CA SER A 210 27.69 20.61 0.92
C SER A 210 29.05 19.93 0.62
N GLY A 211 29.44 19.85 -0.65
CA GLY A 211 30.72 19.27 -1.09
C GLY A 211 30.69 17.80 -1.47
N SER A 212 29.52 17.15 -1.37
CA SER A 212 29.32 15.74 -1.73
C SER A 212 28.21 15.59 -2.75
N THR A 213 28.29 14.55 -3.57
CA THR A 213 27.19 14.10 -4.43
C THR A 213 26.64 12.80 -3.83
N ASN A 214 25.35 12.80 -3.55
CA ASN A 214 24.61 11.63 -3.06
C ASN A 214 23.49 11.30 -4.04
N THR A 215 23.11 10.03 -4.10
CA THR A 215 22.07 9.51 -4.98
C THR A 215 20.76 9.41 -4.21
N TYR A 216 19.67 9.77 -4.85
CA TYR A 216 18.33 9.82 -4.28
C TYR A 216 17.33 9.13 -5.20
N VAL A 217 16.28 8.58 -4.62
CA VAL A 217 15.09 8.12 -5.35
C VAL A 217 13.88 8.97 -4.95
N GLU A 218 13.04 9.28 -5.94
CA GLU A 218 11.76 9.95 -5.74
C GLU A 218 10.71 9.38 -6.69
N VAL A 219 9.50 9.12 -6.18
CA VAL A 219 8.37 8.66 -7.00
C VAL A 219 7.60 9.87 -7.49
N PHE A 220 7.36 9.90 -8.80
CA PHE A 220 6.52 10.89 -9.46
C PHE A 220 5.21 10.24 -9.86
N THR A 221 4.10 10.92 -9.62
CA THR A 221 2.76 10.49 -10.01
C THR A 221 2.22 11.43 -11.08
N TYR A 222 1.63 10.88 -12.13
CA TYR A 222 0.97 11.65 -13.16
C TYR A 222 -0.46 12.02 -12.73
N ASP A 223 -0.77 13.31 -12.67
CA ASP A 223 -2.08 13.81 -12.22
C ASP A 223 -3.13 13.92 -13.36
N GLY A 224 -2.83 13.34 -14.52
CA GLY A 224 -3.63 13.47 -15.74
C GLY A 224 -3.25 14.68 -16.61
N SER A 225 -2.35 15.55 -16.14
CA SER A 225 -1.82 16.69 -16.89
C SER A 225 -0.29 16.77 -16.86
N SER A 226 0.31 16.58 -15.69
CA SER A 226 1.75 16.69 -15.45
C SER A 226 2.25 15.65 -14.45
N TRP A 227 3.54 15.35 -14.51
CA TRP A 227 4.21 14.55 -13.49
C TRP A 227 4.53 15.43 -12.28
N THR A 228 4.12 14.97 -11.09
CA THR A 228 4.39 15.67 -9.84
C THR A 228 5.06 14.72 -8.87
N ALA A 229 6.05 15.22 -8.14
CA ALA A 229 6.57 14.52 -6.97
C ALA A 229 5.91 15.09 -5.71
N PRO A 230 5.91 14.35 -4.59
CA PRO A 230 5.39 14.84 -3.32
C PRO A 230 5.95 16.23 -2.96
N VAL A 231 5.06 17.17 -2.64
CA VAL A 231 5.46 18.54 -2.30
C VAL A 231 6.22 18.53 -0.97
N PRO A 232 7.39 19.18 -0.88
CA PRO A 232 8.14 19.32 0.37
C PRO A 232 7.27 19.81 1.54
N GLY A 233 7.11 18.98 2.57
CA GLY A 233 6.36 19.33 3.78
C GLY A 233 4.84 19.35 3.57
N ALA A 234 4.34 18.64 2.55
CA ALA A 234 2.92 18.48 2.34
C ALA A 234 2.27 17.74 3.52
N LEU A 235 1.11 18.26 3.90
CA LEU A 235 0.11 17.52 4.64
C LEU A 235 -0.69 16.72 3.62
N VAL A 236 -0.72 15.40 3.78
CA VAL A 236 -1.52 14.52 2.94
C VAL A 236 -2.77 14.13 3.72
N PRO A 237 -3.95 14.59 3.27
CA PRO A 237 -5.20 14.14 3.85
C PRO A 237 -5.34 12.63 3.63
N THR A 238 -5.29 11.87 4.72
CA THR A 238 -5.34 10.42 4.72
C THR A 238 -6.55 9.98 5.52
N THR A 239 -7.39 9.12 4.93
CA THR A 239 -8.60 8.62 5.60
C THR A 239 -8.37 7.21 6.10
N PHE A 240 -8.62 7.00 7.39
CA PHE A 240 -8.48 5.72 8.07
C PHE A 240 -9.85 5.24 8.55
N GLN A 241 -10.08 3.93 8.52
CA GLN A 241 -11.24 3.33 9.13
C GLN A 241 -10.89 2.84 10.53
N PHE A 242 -11.79 3.03 11.48
CA PHE A 242 -11.74 2.45 12.82
C PHE A 242 -13.02 1.68 13.07
N GLY A 243 -12.89 0.48 13.61
CA GLY A 243 -14.02 -0.34 14.06
C GLY A 243 -14.09 -0.35 15.58
N HIS A 244 -15.28 -0.19 16.16
CA HIS A 244 -15.46 -0.33 17.61
C HIS A 244 -15.72 -1.79 17.97
N ASN A 245 -14.84 -2.41 18.77
CA ASN A 245 -14.93 -3.84 19.11
C ASN A 245 -15.95 -4.14 20.23
N GLY A 246 -16.36 -3.11 20.97
CA GLY A 246 -17.31 -3.15 22.09
C GLY A 246 -16.74 -2.52 23.36
N ASP A 247 -15.43 -2.48 23.46
CA ASP A 247 -14.67 -1.90 24.57
C ASP A 247 -13.90 -0.65 24.11
N GLU A 248 -13.29 -0.68 22.93
CA GLU A 248 -12.52 0.42 22.34
C GLU A 248 -12.65 0.51 20.81
N TRP A 249 -12.20 1.63 20.25
CA TRP A 249 -11.98 1.79 18.82
C TRP A 249 -10.64 1.14 18.44
N GLU A 250 -10.64 0.29 17.42
CA GLU A 250 -9.43 -0.30 16.86
C GLU A 250 -9.24 0.19 15.43
N PRO A 251 -8.00 0.52 15.00
CA PRO A 251 -7.73 0.82 13.61
C PRO A 251 -8.09 -0.38 12.74
N ASP A 252 -9.00 -0.15 11.80
CA ASP A 252 -9.39 -1.11 10.80
C ASP A 252 -8.46 -0.94 9.58
N ASN A 253 -7.25 -1.49 9.71
CA ASN A 253 -6.26 -1.54 8.62
C ASN A 253 -6.58 -2.66 7.62
N THR A 254 -7.84 -3.14 7.55
CA THR A 254 -8.19 -4.18 6.59
C THR A 254 -8.11 -3.60 5.19
N ILE A 255 -7.09 -4.01 4.43
CA ILE A 255 -7.01 -3.76 2.99
C ILE A 255 -8.29 -4.33 2.39
N LEU A 256 -9.08 -3.49 1.72
CA LEU A 256 -10.34 -3.90 1.10
C LEU A 256 -10.03 -4.77 -0.11
N TYR A 257 -9.80 -6.06 0.13
CA TYR A 257 -9.54 -7.02 -0.93
C TYR A 257 -10.87 -7.45 -1.57
N THR A 258 -11.10 -7.00 -2.81
CA THR A 258 -12.24 -7.45 -3.61
C THR A 258 -11.87 -8.77 -4.27
N MET A 259 -12.36 -9.88 -3.71
CA MET A 259 -12.18 -11.20 -4.32
C MET A 259 -12.65 -11.21 -5.77
N THR A 260 -11.76 -11.61 -6.67
CA THR A 260 -12.03 -11.86 -8.07
C THR A 260 -12.67 -13.22 -8.28
N ALA A 261 -13.19 -13.48 -9.49
CA ALA A 261 -13.71 -14.81 -9.83
C ALA A 261 -12.65 -15.92 -9.72
N ALA A 262 -11.36 -15.59 -9.86
CA ALA A 262 -10.26 -16.54 -9.69
C ALA A 262 -10.11 -16.96 -8.23
N ASP A 263 -10.26 -16.02 -7.30
CA ASP A 263 -10.15 -16.24 -5.85
C ASP A 263 -11.29 -17.15 -5.36
N PHE A 264 -12.52 -16.91 -5.84
CA PHE A 264 -13.64 -17.83 -5.57
C PHE A 264 -13.43 -19.23 -6.16
N SER A 265 -12.79 -19.32 -7.33
CA SER A 265 -12.44 -20.61 -7.95
C SER A 265 -11.41 -21.35 -7.09
N LEU A 266 -10.36 -20.65 -6.63
CA LEU A 266 -9.31 -21.19 -5.77
C LEU A 266 -9.87 -21.69 -4.43
N VAL A 267 -10.75 -20.91 -3.79
CA VAL A 267 -11.46 -21.33 -2.58
C VAL A 267 -12.34 -22.55 -2.85
N GLY A 268 -13.07 -22.53 -3.97
CA GLY A 268 -13.94 -23.63 -4.39
C GLY A 268 -13.19 -24.95 -4.63
N GLU A 269 -11.99 -24.89 -5.19
CA GLU A 269 -11.11 -26.05 -5.41
C GLU A 269 -10.47 -26.52 -4.10
N THR A 270 -9.90 -25.59 -3.33
CA THR A 270 -9.13 -25.89 -2.11
C THR A 270 -10.01 -26.49 -1.01
N LEU A 271 -11.26 -26.01 -0.88
CA LEU A 271 -12.18 -26.45 0.17
C LEU A 271 -13.22 -27.48 -0.31
N ALA A 272 -13.12 -27.99 -1.54
CA ALA A 272 -14.08 -28.94 -2.13
C ALA A 272 -14.32 -30.19 -1.27
N ASP A 273 -13.26 -30.74 -0.67
CA ASP A 273 -13.33 -31.94 0.15
C ASP A 273 -13.93 -31.67 1.55
N LYS A 274 -13.79 -30.44 2.05
CA LYS A 274 -14.24 -30.05 3.40
C LYS A 274 -15.66 -29.49 3.41
N TYR A 275 -16.00 -28.67 2.42
CA TYR A 275 -17.28 -27.97 2.29
C TYR A 275 -17.87 -28.17 0.91
N THR A 276 -18.14 -29.43 0.52
CA THR A 276 -18.47 -29.80 -0.87
C THR A 276 -19.53 -28.94 -1.55
N ASP A 277 -20.71 -28.76 -0.94
CA ASP A 277 -21.79 -27.95 -1.53
C ASP A 277 -21.46 -26.42 -1.49
N PRO A 278 -21.03 -25.85 -0.35
CA PRO A 278 -20.63 -24.43 -0.27
C PRO A 278 -19.45 -24.05 -1.18
N ALA A 279 -18.39 -24.87 -1.22
CA ALA A 279 -17.18 -24.66 -2.04
C ALA A 279 -17.50 -24.75 -3.54
N TRP A 280 -18.26 -25.78 -3.94
CA TRP A 280 -18.75 -25.87 -5.32
C TRP A 280 -19.56 -24.63 -5.70
N SER A 281 -20.46 -24.16 -4.82
CA SER A 281 -21.25 -22.96 -5.07
C SER A 281 -20.38 -21.71 -5.20
N ALA A 282 -19.41 -21.52 -4.31
CA ALA A 282 -18.52 -20.37 -4.33
C ALA A 282 -17.73 -20.30 -5.64
N GLY A 283 -17.09 -21.40 -6.04
CA GLY A 283 -16.32 -21.44 -7.29
C GLY A 283 -17.17 -21.26 -8.56
N ASN A 284 -18.43 -21.68 -8.56
CA ASN A 284 -19.29 -21.56 -9.75
C ASN A 284 -20.00 -20.21 -9.89
N TYR A 285 -20.34 -19.57 -8.77
CA TYR A 285 -21.17 -18.36 -8.78
C TYR A 285 -20.41 -17.11 -8.32
N ALA A 286 -19.13 -17.26 -7.96
CA ALA A 286 -18.27 -16.18 -7.48
C ALA A 286 -18.92 -15.40 -6.31
N ASN A 287 -19.53 -16.14 -5.38
CA ASN A 287 -20.16 -15.57 -4.20
C ASN A 287 -20.25 -16.58 -3.06
N PHE A 288 -20.25 -16.08 -1.83
CA PHE A 288 -20.59 -16.89 -0.65
C PHE A 288 -22.09 -16.80 -0.35
N ASP A 289 -22.77 -17.94 -0.25
CA ASP A 289 -24.18 -17.94 0.16
C ASP A 289 -24.28 -17.75 1.68
N ARG A 290 -24.95 -16.68 2.11
CA ARG A 290 -25.11 -16.32 3.52
C ARG A 290 -26.51 -16.58 4.06
N ARG A 291 -27.35 -17.29 3.30
CA ARG A 291 -28.71 -17.65 3.73
C ARG A 291 -28.66 -18.86 4.64
N GLU A 292 -28.84 -18.62 5.93
CA GLU A 292 -28.86 -19.67 6.94
C GLU A 292 -29.91 -20.76 6.60
N GLY A 293 -29.52 -22.02 6.74
CA GLY A 293 -30.33 -23.19 6.36
C GLY A 293 -30.26 -23.58 4.88
N ASN A 294 -29.57 -22.82 4.02
CA ASN A 294 -29.22 -23.28 2.68
C ASN A 294 -28.07 -24.30 2.74
N ARG A 295 -28.12 -25.33 1.90
CA ARG A 295 -27.03 -26.32 1.78
C ARG A 295 -25.69 -25.72 1.35
N ASN A 296 -25.72 -24.56 0.67
CA ASN A 296 -24.53 -23.84 0.22
C ASN A 296 -24.04 -22.77 1.23
N TYR A 297 -24.62 -22.72 2.44
CA TYR A 297 -24.34 -21.68 3.43
C TYR A 297 -22.87 -21.65 3.87
N TRP A 298 -22.31 -20.44 3.99
CA TRP A 298 -21.00 -20.15 4.53
C TRP A 298 -21.11 -19.47 5.90
N SER A 299 -20.68 -20.16 6.97
CA SER A 299 -20.55 -19.54 8.30
C SER A 299 -19.38 -18.56 8.36
N ASP A 300 -19.29 -17.81 9.46
CA ASP A 300 -18.18 -16.87 9.68
C ASP A 300 -16.83 -17.58 9.75
N GLU A 301 -16.77 -18.76 10.40
CA GLU A 301 -15.55 -19.57 10.44
C GLU A 301 -15.17 -20.09 9.05
N MET A 302 -16.16 -20.46 8.22
CA MET A 302 -15.88 -20.90 6.85
C MET A 302 -15.40 -19.76 5.97
N LEU A 303 -15.97 -18.55 6.13
CA LEU A 303 -15.48 -17.37 5.43
C LEU A 303 -14.06 -17.04 5.85
N LEU A 304 -13.75 -17.10 7.14
CA LEU A 304 -12.40 -16.86 7.64
C LEU A 304 -11.41 -17.86 7.04
N GLU A 305 -11.77 -19.14 6.92
CA GLU A 305 -10.94 -20.12 6.23
C GLU A 305 -10.78 -19.81 4.73
N ALA A 306 -11.85 -19.36 4.06
CA ALA A 306 -11.82 -18.99 2.65
C ALA A 306 -10.92 -17.79 2.38
N VAL A 307 -11.00 -16.73 3.18
CA VAL A 307 -10.19 -15.51 2.99
C VAL A 307 -8.71 -15.73 3.29
N ASN A 308 -8.35 -16.72 4.12
CA ASN A 308 -6.94 -17.07 4.38
C ASN A 308 -6.30 -17.92 3.26
N ILE A 309 -7.06 -18.30 2.24
CA ILE A 309 -6.55 -19.01 1.05
C ILE A 309 -6.07 -18.02 -0.02
N VAL A 310 -6.58 -16.79 0.02
CA VAL A 310 -6.41 -15.76 -1.00
C VAL A 310 -5.56 -14.60 -0.51
#